data_AF-A0A2D6E587-F1
#
_entry.id   AF-A0A2D6E587-F1
#
_cell.length_a   1.000
_cell.length_b   1.000
_cell.length_c   1.000
_cell.angle_alpha   90.00
_cell.angle_beta   90.00
_cell.angle_gamma   90.00
#
_symmetry.space_group_name_H-M   'P 1'
#
loop_
_entity.id
_entity.type
_entity.pdbx_description
1 polymer ?
#
loop_
_entity_poly.entity_id
_entity_poly.type
_entity_poly.pdbx_seq_one_letter_code
_entity_poly.pdbx_strand_id
1 'polypeptide(L)'
;MQSGIQTFITPRRGIGRVRQDIIDNSISDYIFFMDDDLRFFHRPTGSKKLSKSGPAEVGAMLIQMERWLREEGIACVGLSARYGNNWLPGEIFVENHRPCMAYGFDKRILQQNNIRFDDVEVCEDYHVILSLLRRGFKNRMSVIYACEDNGVNKDGGCSIYRTKEMVEESMETFVALHKPYARFRKTKGLTQGFDIGYEVSVQWKKAFKDKDLVHGTHIN
;
A
#
# COMPACT_ATOMS: atom_id res chain seq x y z
N MET A 1 19.44 -3.83 21.07
CA MET A 1 19.24 -3.38 19.68
C MET A 1 19.82 -1.98 19.58
N GLN A 2 20.76 -1.73 18.65
CA GLN A 2 21.22 -0.37 18.38
C GLN A 2 20.05 0.40 17.78
N SER A 3 19.39 1.24 18.60
CA SER A 3 18.48 2.26 18.12
C SER A 3 19.34 3.38 17.51
N GLY A 4 19.43 3.41 16.18
CA GLY A 4 20.11 4.45 15.44
C GLY A 4 19.30 4.81 14.20
N ILE A 5 19.31 6.08 13.83
CA ILE A 5 18.78 6.51 12.53
C ILE A 5 19.80 6.05 11.48
N GLN A 6 19.37 5.19 10.56
CA GLN A 6 20.16 4.83 9.40
C GLN A 6 19.65 5.63 8.20
N THR A 7 20.50 6.49 7.64
CA THR A 7 20.19 7.22 6.41
C THR A 7 20.66 6.42 5.21
N PHE A 8 19.75 6.14 4.29
CA PHE A 8 20.06 5.53 3.00
C PHE A 8 19.93 6.58 1.90
N ILE A 9 20.94 6.66 1.04
CA ILE A 9 20.89 7.47 -0.18
C ILE A 9 20.83 6.47 -1.35
N THR A 10 19.74 6.49 -2.12
CA THR A 10 19.63 5.69 -3.35
C THR A 10 19.73 6.60 -4.58
N PRO A 11 20.55 6.23 -5.57
CA PRO A 11 20.58 6.94 -6.85
C PRO A 11 19.40 6.54 -7.76
N ARG A 12 18.59 5.53 -7.38
CA ARG A 12 17.48 5.06 -8.20
C ARG A 12 16.37 6.10 -8.25
N ARG A 13 15.79 6.25 -9.44
CA ARG A 13 14.57 7.03 -9.68
C ARG A 13 13.36 6.10 -9.71
N GLY A 14 12.19 6.63 -9.35
CA GLY A 14 10.95 5.85 -9.28
C GLY A 14 10.72 5.21 -7.91
N ILE A 15 9.56 5.48 -7.32
CA ILE A 15 9.27 5.08 -5.93
C ILE A 15 9.28 3.56 -5.72
N GLY A 16 8.86 2.76 -6.71
CA GLY A 16 8.91 1.30 -6.63
C GLY A 16 10.34 0.78 -6.48
N ARG A 17 11.28 1.34 -7.24
CA ARG A 17 12.71 0.98 -7.16
C ARG A 17 13.34 1.40 -5.84
N VAL A 18 12.99 2.59 -5.34
CA VAL A 18 13.45 3.06 -4.01
C VAL A 18 12.94 2.14 -2.91
N ARG A 19 11.66 1.77 -2.94
CA ARG A 19 11.09 0.83 -1.96
C ARG A 19 11.73 -0.55 -2.06
N GLN A 20 12.00 -1.02 -3.28
CA GLN A 20 12.69 -2.29 -3.46
C GLN A 20 14.12 -2.25 -2.91
N ASP A 21 14.88 -1.16 -3.13
CA ASP A 21 16.20 -1.00 -2.52
C ASP A 21 16.12 -1.06 -0.98
N ILE A 22 15.10 -0.44 -0.38
CA ILE A 22 14.89 -0.52 1.09
C ILE A 22 14.59 -1.96 1.52
N ILE A 23 13.76 -2.69 0.78
CA ILE A 23 13.50 -4.11 1.04
C ILE A 23 14.78 -4.93 0.92
N ASP A 24 15.59 -4.71 -0.10
CA ASP A 24 16.78 -5.52 -0.35
C ASP A 24 17.92 -5.23 0.64
N ASN A 25 18.00 -4.00 1.18
CA ASN A 25 19.15 -3.55 1.98
C ASN A 25 18.84 -3.29 3.47
N SER A 26 17.58 -3.19 3.87
CA SER A 26 17.24 -2.99 5.28
C SER A 26 17.52 -4.22 6.12
N ILE A 27 18.12 -4.03 7.29
CA ILE A 27 18.33 -5.08 8.28
C ILE A 27 17.04 -5.46 9.03
N SER A 28 16.02 -4.61 8.99
CA SER A 28 14.76 -4.87 9.70
C SER A 28 13.88 -5.84 8.91
N ASP A 29 13.19 -6.73 9.63
CA ASP A 29 12.20 -7.64 9.05
C ASP A 29 10.86 -6.95 8.77
N TYR A 30 10.58 -5.88 9.48
CA TYR A 30 9.32 -5.15 9.39
C TYR A 30 9.61 -3.73 8.92
N ILE A 31 9.05 -3.36 7.78
CA ILE A 31 9.34 -2.10 7.09
C ILE A 31 8.06 -1.30 6.97
N PHE A 32 8.10 -0.03 7.37
CA PHE A 32 7.02 0.93 7.17
C PHE A 32 7.41 1.96 6.12
N PHE A 33 6.56 2.15 5.12
CA PHE A 33 6.67 3.21 4.13
C PHE A 33 5.66 4.31 4.48
N MET A 34 6.17 5.53 4.65
CA MET A 34 5.40 6.74 4.94
C MET A 34 6.11 7.90 4.26
N ASP A 35 5.35 8.74 3.57
CA ASP A 35 5.88 9.99 3.03
C ASP A 35 6.00 11.04 4.15
N ASP A 36 6.91 12.00 3.99
CA ASP A 36 7.25 13.01 5.00
C ASP A 36 6.18 14.11 5.12
N ASP A 37 5.31 14.24 4.13
CA ASP A 37 4.27 15.26 4.05
C ASP A 37 2.87 14.76 4.49
N LEU A 38 2.77 13.55 5.04
CA LEU A 38 1.50 12.99 5.49
C LEU A 38 0.93 13.68 6.73
N ARG A 39 -0.39 13.87 6.74
CA ARG A 39 -1.15 14.27 7.92
C ARG A 39 -1.93 13.08 8.47
N PHE A 40 -1.75 12.81 9.76
CA PHE A 40 -2.38 11.68 10.44
C PHE A 40 -3.63 12.08 11.22
N PHE A 41 -4.57 11.14 11.30
CA PHE A 41 -5.84 11.27 11.99
C PHE A 41 -6.12 10.02 12.81
N HIS A 42 -6.90 10.19 13.88
CA HIS A 42 -7.42 9.10 14.69
C HIS A 42 -8.90 9.31 14.95
N ARG A 43 -9.60 8.24 15.31
CA ARG A 43 -10.99 8.26 15.73
C ARG A 43 -11.03 8.22 17.26
N PRO A 44 -11.41 9.31 17.95
CA PRO A 44 -11.56 9.28 19.39
C PRO A 44 -12.61 8.25 19.81
N THR A 45 -12.42 7.64 20.97
CA THR A 45 -13.39 6.70 21.56
C THR A 45 -14.76 7.35 21.66
N GLY A 46 -15.80 6.64 21.20
CA GLY A 46 -17.18 7.14 21.18
C GLY A 46 -17.50 8.13 20.05
N SER A 47 -16.53 8.48 19.19
CA SER A 47 -16.75 9.42 18.08
C SER A 47 -16.91 8.71 16.73
N LYS A 48 -17.88 9.19 15.94
CA LYS A 48 -18.00 8.85 14.51
C LYS A 48 -17.17 9.77 13.59
N LYS A 49 -16.39 10.71 14.13
CA LYS A 49 -15.53 11.63 13.36
C LYS A 49 -14.05 11.39 13.66
N LEU A 50 -13.22 11.63 12.65
CA LEU A 50 -11.76 11.66 12.77
C LEU A 50 -11.29 13.01 13.33
N SER A 51 -10.29 12.98 14.19
CA SER A 51 -9.55 14.10 14.74
C SER A 51 -8.10 14.05 14.27
N LYS A 52 -7.43 15.20 14.16
CA LYS A 52 -6.00 15.24 13.81
C LYS A 52 -5.18 14.56 14.90
N SER A 53 -4.22 13.73 14.52
CA SER A 53 -3.33 13.04 15.46
C SER A 53 -2.17 13.95 15.87
N GLY A 54 -1.85 13.93 17.16
CA GLY A 54 -0.58 14.42 17.69
C GLY A 54 0.47 13.30 17.77
N PRO A 55 1.65 13.60 18.32
CA PRO A 55 2.73 12.61 18.44
C PRO A 55 2.34 11.36 19.24
N ALA A 56 1.52 11.50 20.28
CA ALA A 56 1.07 10.36 21.09
C ALA A 56 0.19 9.39 20.29
N GLU A 57 -0.76 9.91 19.51
CA GLU A 57 -1.64 9.07 18.69
C GLU A 57 -0.88 8.45 17.51
N VAL A 58 0.10 9.15 16.93
CA VAL A 58 0.99 8.58 15.91
C VAL A 58 1.85 7.46 16.51
N GLY A 59 2.39 7.64 17.73
CA GLY A 59 3.11 6.59 18.43
C GLY A 59 2.24 5.35 18.68
N ALA A 60 1.02 5.55 19.18
CA ALA A 60 0.06 4.46 19.39
C ALA A 60 -0.33 3.75 18.09
N MET A 61 -0.48 4.51 16.99
CA MET A 61 -0.73 3.97 15.65
C MET A 61 0.42 3.06 15.19
N LEU A 62 1.67 3.50 15.31
CA LEU A 62 2.84 2.70 14.92
C LEU A 62 2.96 1.43 15.76
N ILE A 63 2.76 1.52 17.07
CA ILE A 63 2.75 0.35 17.97
C ILE A 63 1.66 -0.65 17.56
N GLN A 64 0.45 -0.17 17.25
CA GLN A 64 -0.64 -1.06 16.79
C GLN A 64 -0.29 -1.76 15.48
N MET A 65 0.26 -1.03 14.50
CA MET A 65 0.63 -1.60 13.21
C MET A 65 1.79 -2.59 13.36
N GLU A 66 2.78 -2.29 14.19
CA GLU A 66 3.88 -3.20 14.50
C GLU A 66 3.35 -4.49 15.15
N ARG A 67 2.44 -4.39 16.12
CA ARG A 67 1.81 -5.56 16.73
C ARG A 67 1.13 -6.47 15.70
N TRP A 68 0.38 -5.89 14.76
CA TRP A 68 -0.26 -6.65 13.69
C TRP A 68 0.74 -7.40 12.81
N LEU A 69 1.87 -6.79 12.48
CA LEU A 69 2.93 -7.44 11.71
C LEU A 69 3.66 -8.51 12.52
N ARG A 70 4.12 -8.16 13.73
CA ARG A 70 5.04 -8.97 14.54
C ARG A 70 4.36 -10.11 15.27
N GLU A 71 3.28 -9.80 15.97
CA GLU A 71 2.63 -10.72 16.90
C GLU A 71 1.48 -11.47 16.24
N GLU A 72 0.73 -10.78 15.37
CA GLU A 72 -0.46 -11.37 14.72
C GLU A 72 -0.16 -11.94 13.33
N GLY A 73 1.07 -11.81 12.83
CA GLY A 73 1.53 -12.42 11.57
C GLY A 73 0.84 -11.89 10.31
N ILE A 74 0.34 -10.66 10.33
CA ILE A 74 -0.26 -10.03 9.16
C ILE A 74 0.84 -9.60 8.18
N ALA A 75 0.74 -9.98 6.91
CA ALA A 75 1.81 -9.73 5.94
C ALA A 75 1.94 -8.26 5.51
N CYS A 76 0.82 -7.54 5.49
CA CYS A 76 0.77 -6.12 5.15
C CYS A 76 -0.24 -5.41 6.05
N VAL A 77 0.18 -4.30 6.64
CA VAL A 77 -0.67 -3.43 7.45
C VAL A 77 -0.69 -2.04 6.83
N GLY A 78 -1.73 -1.26 7.09
CA GLY A 78 -1.71 0.13 6.65
C GLY A 78 -2.86 0.97 7.16
N LEU A 79 -2.89 2.21 6.70
CA LEU A 79 -3.90 3.19 7.09
C LEU A 79 -4.96 3.33 6.01
N SER A 80 -6.15 3.71 6.45
CA SER A 80 -7.19 4.19 5.53
C SER A 80 -6.91 5.62 5.10
N ALA A 81 -7.39 5.99 3.92
CA ALA A 81 -7.46 7.39 3.54
C ALA A 81 -8.49 8.11 4.42
N ARG A 82 -8.23 9.35 4.82
CA ARG A 82 -9.19 10.18 5.57
C ARG A 82 -10.51 10.32 4.82
N TYR A 83 -10.43 10.56 3.51
CA TYR A 83 -11.59 10.64 2.64
C TYR A 83 -12.23 9.27 2.46
N GLY A 84 -13.52 9.20 2.81
CA GLY A 84 -14.30 7.97 2.69
C GLY A 84 -14.13 6.97 3.83
N ASN A 85 -13.27 7.24 4.82
CA ASN A 85 -13.08 6.38 5.99
C ASN A 85 -14.41 6.06 6.73
N ASN A 86 -15.34 7.01 6.80
CA ASN A 86 -16.64 6.82 7.46
C ASN A 86 -17.55 5.79 6.78
N TRP A 87 -17.24 5.37 5.55
CA TRP A 87 -17.98 4.35 4.80
C TRP A 87 -17.35 2.97 4.92
N LEU A 88 -16.17 2.86 5.54
CA LEU A 88 -15.51 1.58 5.69
C LEU A 88 -16.27 0.73 6.72
N PRO A 89 -16.49 -0.56 6.43
CA PRO A 89 -17.05 -1.48 7.42
C PRO A 89 -16.02 -1.70 8.54
N GLY A 90 -16.45 -2.09 9.74
CA GLY A 90 -15.53 -2.47 10.83
C GLY A 90 -15.31 -1.37 11.87
N GLU A 91 -14.97 -1.81 13.09
CA GLU A 91 -14.85 -0.93 14.25
C GLU A 91 -13.41 -0.44 14.47
N ILE A 92 -12.42 -1.29 14.19
CA ILE A 92 -10.99 -1.00 14.42
C ILE A 92 -10.19 -1.13 13.12
N PHE A 93 -10.43 -2.20 12.38
CA PHE A 93 -9.75 -2.49 11.12
C PHE A 93 -10.66 -3.21 10.14
N VAL A 94 -10.19 -3.30 8.90
CA VAL A 94 -10.70 -4.21 7.88
C VAL A 94 -9.58 -5.05 7.29
N GLU A 95 -9.91 -6.25 6.84
CA GLU A 95 -8.96 -7.13 6.14
C GLU A 95 -9.21 -7.14 4.64
N ASN A 96 -8.15 -7.39 3.87
CA ASN A 96 -8.18 -7.60 2.42
C ASN A 96 -8.76 -6.40 1.66
N HIS A 97 -8.21 -5.23 1.97
CA HIS A 97 -8.58 -3.92 1.40
C HIS A 97 -7.36 -3.18 0.89
N ARG A 98 -7.54 -2.01 0.27
CA ARG A 98 -6.44 -1.15 -0.16
C ARG A 98 -6.03 -0.21 0.99
N PRO A 99 -4.87 -0.39 1.65
CA PRO A 99 -4.28 0.66 2.46
C PRO A 99 -3.81 1.80 1.55
N CYS A 100 -3.79 3.02 2.09
CA CYS A 100 -3.44 4.21 1.34
C CYS A 100 -2.29 4.94 2.04
N MET A 101 -1.32 5.43 1.25
CA MET A 101 -0.25 6.38 1.61
C MET A 101 0.77 5.92 2.68
N ALA A 102 0.31 5.25 3.73
CA ALA A 102 1.13 4.71 4.81
C ALA A 102 0.82 3.22 5.03
N TYR A 103 1.83 2.38 4.89
CA TYR A 103 1.69 0.94 5.03
C TYR A 103 3.01 0.29 5.45
N GLY A 104 2.90 -0.86 6.10
CA GLY A 104 4.03 -1.68 6.50
C GLY A 104 3.92 -3.12 6.03
N PHE A 105 5.06 -3.79 5.93
CA PHE A 105 5.18 -5.15 5.42
C PHE A 105 6.09 -6.00 6.30
N ASP A 106 5.79 -7.30 6.37
CA ASP A 106 6.77 -8.31 6.73
C ASP A 106 7.63 -8.62 5.50
N LYS A 107 8.86 -8.11 5.50
CA LYS A 107 9.85 -8.26 4.43
C LYS A 107 10.13 -9.72 4.10
N ARG A 108 10.13 -10.60 5.11
CA ARG A 108 10.48 -12.01 4.94
C ARG A 108 9.44 -12.70 4.08
N ILE A 109 8.17 -12.37 4.25
CA ILE A 109 7.08 -12.89 3.41
C ILE A 109 7.27 -12.43 1.96
N LEU A 110 7.62 -11.16 1.74
CA LEU A 110 7.89 -10.66 0.39
C LEU A 110 9.04 -11.42 -0.28
N GLN A 111 10.17 -11.58 0.43
CA GLN A 111 11.36 -12.26 -0.07
C GLN A 111 11.12 -13.75 -0.33
N GLN A 112 10.47 -14.47 0.59
CA GLN A 112 10.16 -15.90 0.44
C GLN A 112 9.22 -16.19 -0.73
N ASN A 113 8.39 -15.22 -1.12
CA ASN A 113 7.42 -15.37 -2.21
C ASN A 113 7.85 -14.66 -3.50
N ASN A 114 9.07 -14.11 -3.54
CA ASN A 114 9.60 -13.31 -4.64
C ASN A 114 8.62 -12.22 -5.11
N ILE A 115 8.06 -11.46 -4.16
CA ILE A 115 7.16 -10.33 -4.44
C ILE A 115 7.98 -9.05 -4.38
N ARG A 116 8.03 -8.30 -5.49
CA ARG A 116 8.88 -7.12 -5.61
C ARG A 116 8.08 -5.85 -5.93
N PHE A 117 8.57 -4.71 -5.46
CA PHE A 117 8.03 -3.38 -5.77
C PHE A 117 8.46 -2.87 -7.14
N ASP A 118 9.55 -3.39 -7.71
CA ASP A 118 10.06 -2.97 -9.01
C ASP A 118 9.58 -3.85 -10.19
N ASP A 119 8.64 -4.78 -9.94
CA ASP A 119 7.97 -5.56 -11.00
C ASP A 119 6.97 -4.73 -11.82
N VAL A 120 6.50 -3.60 -11.27
CA VAL A 120 5.60 -2.65 -11.94
C VAL A 120 6.04 -1.23 -11.59
N GLU A 121 6.27 -0.38 -12.61
CA GLU A 121 6.82 0.97 -12.41
C GLU A 121 5.81 1.97 -11.80
N VAL A 122 4.50 1.78 -12.06
CA VAL A 122 3.40 2.55 -11.46
C VAL A 122 2.33 1.60 -10.92
N CYS A 123 1.78 1.88 -9.72
CA CYS A 123 0.92 0.97 -8.96
C CYS A 123 1.67 -0.24 -8.38
N GLU A 124 2.94 -0.03 -8.05
CA GLU A 124 3.82 -0.94 -7.34
C GLU A 124 3.21 -1.44 -6.01
N ASP A 125 2.57 -0.53 -5.26
CA ASP A 125 1.93 -0.84 -3.99
C ASP A 125 0.74 -1.78 -4.19
N TYR A 126 -0.06 -1.54 -5.23
CA TYR A 126 -1.18 -2.40 -5.60
C TYR A 126 -0.69 -3.76 -6.06
N HIS A 127 0.40 -3.80 -6.84
CA HIS A 127 1.02 -5.04 -7.27
C HIS A 127 1.40 -5.90 -6.06
N VAL A 128 2.16 -5.34 -5.10
CA VAL A 128 2.64 -6.07 -3.93
C VAL A 128 1.48 -6.57 -3.06
N ILE A 129 0.50 -5.69 -2.75
CA ILE A 129 -0.66 -6.08 -1.94
C ILE A 129 -1.45 -7.19 -2.63
N LEU A 130 -1.72 -7.07 -3.94
CA LEU A 130 -2.51 -8.04 -4.66
C LEU A 130 -1.76 -9.38 -4.81
N SER A 131 -0.44 -9.34 -5.00
CA SER A 131 0.45 -10.51 -4.99
C SER A 131 0.40 -11.28 -3.66
N LEU A 132 0.34 -10.57 -2.53
CA LEU A 132 0.15 -11.17 -1.20
C LEU A 132 -1.23 -11.83 -1.06
N LEU A 133 -2.29 -11.09 -1.37
CA LEU A 133 -3.67 -11.59 -1.22
C LEU A 133 -3.92 -12.85 -2.04
N ARG A 134 -3.43 -12.90 -3.28
CA ARG A 134 -3.56 -14.07 -4.18
C ARG A 134 -2.81 -15.31 -3.68
N ARG A 135 -1.82 -15.13 -2.81
CA ARG A 135 -1.07 -16.22 -2.15
C ARG A 135 -1.62 -16.56 -0.77
N GLY A 136 -2.76 -15.97 -0.38
CA GLY A 136 -3.39 -16.27 0.89
C GLY A 136 -2.83 -15.52 2.09
N PHE A 137 -1.96 -14.53 1.86
CA PHE A 137 -1.52 -13.63 2.91
C PHE A 137 -2.51 -12.49 3.07
N LYS A 138 -3.08 -12.34 4.26
CA LYS A 138 -3.99 -11.24 4.56
C LYS A 138 -3.24 -9.92 4.64
N ASN A 139 -3.95 -8.85 4.30
CA ASN A 139 -3.57 -7.52 4.76
C ASN A 139 -4.62 -6.95 5.73
N ARG A 140 -4.23 -5.97 6.53
CA ARG A 140 -5.09 -5.31 7.50
C ARG A 140 -4.94 -3.79 7.43
N MET A 141 -6.05 -3.09 7.24
CA MET A 141 -6.09 -1.63 7.19
C MET A 141 -6.82 -1.08 8.39
N SER A 142 -6.21 -0.14 9.11
CA SER A 142 -6.86 0.56 10.21
C SER A 142 -7.99 1.46 9.71
N VAL A 143 -9.13 1.42 10.40
CA VAL A 143 -10.24 2.36 10.19
C VAL A 143 -10.38 3.37 11.33
N ILE A 144 -9.64 3.18 12.42
CA ILE A 144 -9.52 4.15 13.52
C ILE A 144 -8.37 5.12 13.32
N TYR A 145 -7.33 4.74 12.58
CA TYR A 145 -6.27 5.64 12.13
C TYR A 145 -6.37 5.84 10.63
N ALA A 146 -6.17 7.09 10.19
CA ALA A 146 -6.23 7.47 8.80
C ALA A 146 -5.13 8.48 8.46
N CYS A 147 -4.85 8.62 7.18
CA CYS A 147 -3.93 9.63 6.67
C CYS A 147 -4.51 10.38 5.47
N GLU A 148 -4.00 11.58 5.23
CA GLU A 148 -4.20 12.32 4.00
C GLU A 148 -2.87 12.91 3.54
N ASP A 149 -2.69 12.98 2.23
CA ASP A 149 -1.60 13.75 1.62
C ASP A 149 -1.90 15.26 1.70
N ASN A 150 -0.92 16.08 1.33
CA ASN A 150 -1.10 17.52 1.27
C ASN A 150 -1.69 17.99 -0.08
N GLY A 151 -2.26 17.10 -0.89
CA GLY A 151 -2.88 17.39 -2.19
C GLY A 151 -2.23 16.64 -3.37
N VAL A 152 -3.01 16.46 -4.44
CA VAL A 152 -2.60 15.76 -5.67
C VAL A 152 -1.91 16.77 -6.62
N ASN A 153 -0.87 16.35 -7.34
CA ASN A 153 -0.16 17.14 -8.37
C ASN A 153 0.59 18.38 -7.88
N LYS A 154 1.15 18.33 -6.67
CA LYS A 154 2.16 19.34 -6.31
C LYS A 154 3.40 19.20 -7.19
N ASP A 155 4.05 20.31 -7.46
CA ASP A 155 5.32 20.34 -8.19
C ASP A 155 6.35 19.49 -7.44
N GLY A 156 6.84 18.42 -8.07
CA GLY A 156 7.79 17.48 -7.48
C GLY A 156 7.32 16.03 -7.37
N GLY A 157 8.20 15.15 -6.88
CA GLY A 157 7.87 13.75 -6.61
C GLY A 157 7.55 12.92 -7.87
N CYS A 158 6.33 12.41 -7.98
CA CYS A 158 5.94 11.56 -9.12
C CYS A 158 5.66 12.36 -10.40
N SER A 159 5.29 13.63 -10.28
CA SER A 159 4.91 14.48 -11.44
C SER A 159 6.12 14.87 -12.30
N ILE A 160 7.34 14.81 -11.77
CA ILE A 160 8.56 15.18 -12.50
C ILE A 160 9.08 14.09 -13.43
N TYR A 161 8.61 12.85 -13.30
CA TYR A 161 9.15 11.72 -14.09
C TYR A 161 8.07 10.84 -14.74
N ARG A 162 6.84 10.81 -14.23
CA ARG A 162 5.78 9.99 -14.83
C ARG A 162 5.32 10.61 -16.14
N THR A 163 5.48 9.87 -17.23
CA THR A 163 4.86 10.19 -18.52
C THR A 163 3.54 9.44 -18.68
N LYS A 164 2.70 9.91 -19.60
CA LYS A 164 1.44 9.26 -19.94
C LYS A 164 1.65 7.82 -20.40
N GLU A 165 2.66 7.61 -21.23
CA GLU A 165 3.03 6.32 -21.81
C GLU A 165 3.49 5.34 -20.72
N MET A 166 4.33 5.81 -19.79
CA MET A 166 4.80 5.02 -18.65
C MET A 166 3.65 4.57 -17.75
N VAL A 167 2.70 5.47 -17.48
CA VAL A 167 1.50 5.15 -16.69
C VAL A 167 0.68 4.10 -17.42
N GLU A 168 0.40 4.29 -18.71
CA GLU A 168 -0.41 3.36 -19.50
C GLU A 168 0.22 1.96 -19.58
N GLU A 169 1.49 1.86 -19.92
CA GLU A 169 2.24 0.60 -19.98
C GLU A 169 2.28 -0.12 -18.62
N SER A 170 2.47 0.64 -17.54
CA SER A 170 2.47 0.08 -16.18
C SER A 170 1.11 -0.48 -15.78
N MET A 171 0.01 0.21 -16.12
CA MET A 171 -1.34 -0.27 -15.81
C MET A 171 -1.70 -1.52 -16.62
N GLU A 172 -1.31 -1.58 -17.89
CA GLU A 172 -1.48 -2.76 -18.73
C GLU A 172 -0.70 -3.95 -18.17
N THR A 173 0.56 -3.75 -17.80
CA THR A 173 1.41 -4.74 -17.12
C THR A 173 0.76 -5.22 -15.82
N PHE A 174 0.35 -4.30 -14.95
CA PHE A 174 -0.33 -4.62 -13.69
C PHE A 174 -1.58 -5.46 -13.90
N VAL A 175 -2.43 -5.09 -14.88
CA VAL A 175 -3.63 -5.86 -15.20
C VAL A 175 -3.28 -7.24 -15.71
N ALA A 176 -2.33 -7.37 -16.63
CA ALA A 176 -1.90 -8.67 -17.16
C ALA A 176 -1.43 -9.61 -16.05
N LEU A 177 -0.62 -9.11 -15.11
CA LEU A 177 -0.13 -9.88 -13.96
C LEU A 177 -1.25 -10.32 -13.03
N HIS A 178 -2.33 -9.53 -12.91
CA HIS A 178 -3.35 -9.71 -11.88
C HIS A 178 -4.76 -10.00 -12.38
N LYS A 179 -4.92 -10.44 -13.64
CA LYS A 179 -6.20 -10.99 -14.11
C LYS A 179 -6.61 -12.20 -13.25
N PRO A 180 -7.91 -12.39 -12.96
CA PRO A 180 -9.05 -11.54 -13.35
C PRO A 180 -9.38 -10.40 -12.36
N TYR A 181 -8.52 -10.14 -11.37
CA TYR A 181 -8.80 -9.27 -10.22
C TYR A 181 -8.54 -7.78 -10.45
N ALA A 182 -7.79 -7.43 -11.49
CA ALA A 182 -7.49 -6.06 -11.89
C ALA A 182 -8.10 -5.73 -13.25
N ARG A 183 -8.61 -4.50 -13.39
CA ARG A 183 -9.10 -3.93 -14.66
C ARG A 183 -8.63 -2.50 -14.81
N PHE A 184 -8.17 -2.16 -16.00
CA PHE A 184 -7.76 -0.81 -16.36
C PHE A 184 -8.93 -0.09 -17.03
N ARG A 185 -9.12 1.19 -16.67
CA ARG A 185 -10.13 2.08 -17.26
C ARG A 185 -9.49 3.43 -17.55
N LYS A 186 -9.80 3.96 -18.73
CA LYS A 186 -9.53 5.35 -19.08
C LYS A 186 -10.78 6.17 -18.76
N THR A 187 -10.66 7.18 -17.91
CA THR A 187 -11.74 8.08 -17.52
C THR A 187 -11.50 9.47 -18.12
N LYS A 188 -12.56 10.25 -18.32
CA LYS A 188 -12.43 11.66 -18.73
C LYS A 188 -12.17 12.49 -17.48
N GLY A 189 -11.08 13.26 -17.45
CA GLY A 189 -10.77 14.17 -16.33
C GLY A 189 -9.29 14.25 -15.99
N LEU A 190 -8.91 15.33 -15.31
CA LEU A 190 -7.53 15.60 -14.88
C LEU A 190 -7.10 14.64 -13.77
N THR A 191 -6.36 13.58 -14.12
CA THR A 191 -5.60 12.77 -13.16
C THR A 191 -4.13 12.96 -13.45
N GLN A 192 -3.31 13.25 -12.45
CA GLN A 192 -1.86 13.45 -12.64
C GLN A 192 -1.49 14.55 -13.67
N GLY A 193 -2.36 15.53 -13.90
CA GLY A 193 -2.13 16.61 -14.88
C GLY A 193 -2.43 16.23 -16.33
N PHE A 194 -2.94 15.03 -16.59
CA PHE A 194 -3.33 14.58 -17.93
C PHE A 194 -4.83 14.77 -18.18
N ASP A 195 -5.22 15.13 -19.40
CA ASP A 195 -6.63 15.26 -19.82
C ASP A 195 -7.41 13.94 -19.79
N ILE A 196 -6.70 12.81 -19.65
CA ILE A 196 -7.24 11.46 -19.51
C ILE A 196 -6.88 10.94 -18.13
N GLY A 197 -7.89 10.54 -17.37
CA GLY A 197 -7.74 9.84 -16.11
C GLY A 197 -7.37 8.39 -16.33
N TYR A 198 -6.32 7.93 -15.66
CA TYR A 198 -5.91 6.53 -15.67
C TYR A 198 -6.28 5.89 -14.33
N GLU A 199 -7.25 4.98 -14.37
CA GLU A 199 -7.77 4.32 -13.17
C GLU A 199 -7.64 2.80 -13.28
N VAL A 200 -7.29 2.17 -12.16
CA VAL A 200 -7.37 0.72 -12.02
C VAL A 200 -8.41 0.35 -10.96
N SER A 201 -9.27 -0.59 -11.32
CA SER A 201 -10.23 -1.21 -10.42
C SER A 201 -9.68 -2.56 -9.98
N VAL A 202 -9.62 -2.78 -8.67
CA VAL A 202 -9.05 -3.99 -8.08
C VAL A 202 -10.04 -4.67 -7.13
N GLN A 203 -10.18 -5.98 -7.25
CA GLN A 203 -11.08 -6.82 -6.46
C GLN A 203 -10.34 -7.51 -5.29
N TRP A 204 -9.88 -6.73 -4.32
CA TRP A 204 -9.02 -7.18 -3.19
C TRP A 204 -9.57 -8.41 -2.44
N LYS A 205 -10.80 -8.31 -1.93
CA LYS A 205 -11.43 -9.41 -1.17
C LYS A 205 -11.61 -10.68 -2.00
N LYS A 206 -11.93 -10.52 -3.29
CA LYS A 206 -12.10 -11.66 -4.20
C LYS A 206 -10.75 -12.34 -4.45
N ALA A 207 -9.70 -11.56 -4.68
CA ALA A 207 -8.35 -12.09 -4.89
C ALA A 207 -7.88 -12.96 -3.71
N PHE A 208 -8.18 -12.55 -2.47
CA PHE A 208 -7.90 -13.36 -1.29
C PHE A 208 -8.79 -14.60 -1.16
N LYS A 209 -10.09 -14.46 -1.46
CA LYS A 209 -11.04 -15.57 -1.38
C LYS A 209 -10.70 -16.69 -2.36
N ASP A 210 -10.25 -16.31 -3.56
CA ASP A 210 -9.94 -17.23 -4.65
C ASP A 210 -8.51 -17.80 -4.59
N LYS A 211 -7.76 -17.58 -3.50
CA LYS A 211 -6.36 -18.05 -3.34
C LYS A 211 -6.15 -19.53 -3.67
N ASP A 212 -7.16 -20.35 -3.38
CA ASP A 212 -7.14 -21.80 -3.57
C ASP A 212 -7.29 -22.21 -5.05
N LEU A 213 -7.82 -21.32 -5.91
CA LEU A 213 -7.94 -21.55 -7.35
C LEU A 213 -6.61 -21.36 -8.09
N VAL A 214 -5.66 -20.64 -7.50
CA VAL A 214 -4.34 -20.37 -8.08
C VAL A 214 -3.34 -21.50 -7.78
N HIS A 215 -3.56 -22.26 -6.69
CA HIS A 215 -2.70 -23.35 -6.25
C HIS A 215 -3.27 -24.75 -6.58
N GLY A 216 -4.46 -24.80 -7.21
CA GLY A 216 -5.17 -26.03 -7.59
C GLY A 216 -4.65 -26.74 -8.85
N THR A 217 -3.38 -26.59 -9.20
CA THR A 217 -2.70 -27.43 -10.22
C THR A 217 -1.43 -28.01 -9.62
N HIS A 218 -1.58 -28.91 -8.66
CA HIS A 218 -0.70 -30.07 -8.42
C HIS A 218 -1.36 -30.95 -7.35
N ILE A 219 -2.27 -31.80 -7.78
CA ILE A 219 -2.62 -33.03 -7.06
C ILE A 219 -2.62 -34.14 -8.11
N ASN A 220 -1.49 -34.84 -8.22
CA ASN A 220 -1.43 -36.25 -8.59
C ASN A 220 -0.84 -36.96 -7.37
#